data_AF-A0A957YJY5-F1
#
_entry.id   AF-A0A957YJY5-F1
#
_cell.length_a   1.000
_cell.length_b   1.000
_cell.length_c   1.000
_cell.angle_alpha   90.00
_cell.angle_beta   90.00
_cell.angle_gamma   90.00
#
_symmetry.space_group_name_H-M   'P 1'
#
loop_
_entity.id
_entity.type
_entity.pdbx_description
1 polymer ?
#
loop_
_entity_poly.entity_id
_entity_poly.type
_entity_poly.pdbx_seq_one_letter_code
_entity_poly.pdbx_strand_id
1 'polypeptide(L)' 'EAQRIATLTHYIETAVDPDFQTEFVNAIHIPNHSDAFPHLAGILPTAQPDDDSSESNGRRRRRARTRIVKT' A
#
# COMPACT_ATOMS: atom_id res chain seq x y z
N GLU A 1 -14.05 -6.06 -39.00
CA GLU A 1 -12.89 -6.17 -38.11
C GLU A 1 -13.24 -6.25 -36.63
N ALA A 2 -13.88 -5.22 -36.04
CA ALA A 2 -14.22 -5.21 -34.61
C ALA A 2 -14.98 -6.46 -34.11
N GLN A 3 -15.97 -6.95 -34.87
CA GLN A 3 -16.72 -8.17 -34.53
C GLN A 3 -15.83 -9.42 -34.45
N ARG A 4 -14.85 -9.55 -35.35
CA ARG A 4 -13.91 -10.67 -35.34
C ARG A 4 -13.02 -10.63 -34.10
N ILE A 5 -12.55 -9.43 -33.72
CA ILE A 5 -11.67 -9.24 -32.54
C ILE A 5 -12.43 -9.53 -31.25
N ALA A 6 -13.69 -9.11 -31.15
CA ALA A 6 -14.52 -9.34 -29.97
C ALA A 6 -14.65 -10.84 -29.64
N THR A 7 -14.81 -11.70 -30.66
CA THR A 7 -14.88 -13.16 -30.47
C THR A 7 -13.56 -13.76 -29.97
N LEU A 8 -12.43 -13.08 -30.17
CA LEU A 8 -11.09 -13.54 -29.79
C LEU A 8 -10.62 -12.97 -28.44
N THR A 9 -11.35 -12.03 -27.85
CA THR A 9 -10.94 -11.35 -26.62
C THR A 9 -11.13 -12.26 -25.41
N HIS A 10 -10.11 -12.36 -24.57
CA HIS A 10 -10.18 -13.05 -23.29
C HIS A 10 -10.61 -12.08 -22.19
N TYR A 11 -11.70 -12.40 -21.49
CA TYR A 11 -12.20 -11.61 -20.38
C TYR A 11 -11.55 -12.04 -19.07
N ILE A 12 -11.14 -11.06 -18.26
CA ILE A 12 -10.58 -11.26 -16.93
C ILE A 12 -11.49 -10.55 -15.92
N GLU A 13 -11.98 -11.28 -14.93
CA GLU A 13 -12.83 -10.76 -13.87
C GLU A 13 -11.99 -10.40 -12.65
N THR A 14 -11.74 -9.10 -12.46
CA THR A 14 -10.84 -8.59 -11.42
C THR A 14 -11.35 -8.84 -9.99
N ALA A 15 -12.65 -9.13 -9.81
CA ALA A 15 -13.22 -9.42 -8.50
C ALA A 15 -12.79 -10.79 -7.94
N VAL A 16 -12.41 -11.74 -8.80
CA VAL A 16 -11.99 -13.11 -8.41
C VAL A 16 -10.55 -13.41 -8.78
N ASP A 17 -9.88 -12.49 -9.49
CA ASP A 17 -8.48 -12.62 -9.83
C ASP A 17 -7.62 -12.57 -8.56
N PRO A 18 -6.78 -13.59 -8.30
CA PRO A 18 -6.05 -13.73 -7.04
C PRO A 18 -4.98 -12.65 -6.83
N ASP A 19 -4.43 -12.10 -7.92
CA ASP A 19 -3.29 -11.19 -7.86
C ASP A 19 -3.72 -9.72 -8.00
N PHE A 20 -4.93 -9.48 -8.53
CA PHE A 20 -5.43 -8.14 -8.82
C PHE A 20 -5.36 -7.17 -7.64
N GLN A 21 -5.71 -7.62 -6.43
CA GLN A 21 -5.66 -6.75 -5.25
C GLN A 21 -4.23 -6.27 -4.96
N THR A 22 -3.27 -7.18 -4.99
CA THR A 22 -1.86 -6.87 -4.74
C THR A 22 -1.34 -5.88 -5.80
N GLU A 23 -1.61 -6.14 -7.07
CA GLU A 23 -1.21 -5.26 -8.17
C GLU A 23 -1.86 -3.88 -8.08
N PHE A 24 -3.16 -3.83 -7.75
CA PHE A 24 -3.88 -2.58 -7.56
C PHE A 24 -3.27 -1.74 -6.43
N VAL A 25 -3.01 -2.34 -5.26
CA VAL A 25 -2.39 -1.64 -4.12
C VAL A 25 -0.99 -1.14 -4.45
N ASN A 26 -0.21 -1.90 -5.21
CA ASN A 26 1.10 -1.43 -5.67
C ASN A 26 0.96 -0.22 -6.62
N ALA A 27 -0.03 -0.25 -7.51
CA ALA A 27 -0.23 0.78 -8.52
C ALA A 27 -0.83 2.10 -8.01
N ILE A 28 -1.55 2.12 -6.88
CA ILE A 28 -2.17 3.36 -6.36
C ILE A 28 -1.15 4.38 -5.78
N HIS A 29 0.08 3.95 -5.54
CA HIS A 29 1.15 4.84 -5.07
C HIS A 29 1.56 5.79 -6.21
N ILE A 30 2.03 6.99 -5.87
CA ILE A 30 2.49 7.95 -6.89
C ILE A 30 4.01 7.85 -7.03
N PRO A 31 4.53 7.63 -8.25
CA PRO A 31 3.90 7.11 -9.48
C PRO A 31 3.57 5.60 -9.47
N ASN A 32 4.31 4.80 -8.71
CA ASN A 32 4.03 3.39 -8.39
C ASN A 32 4.85 3.00 -7.14
N HIS A 33 4.44 1.96 -6.42
CA HIS A 33 5.13 1.47 -5.23
C HIS A 33 6.55 0.96 -5.52
N SER A 34 6.76 0.30 -6.66
CA SER A 34 8.02 -0.37 -7.00
C SER A 34 8.91 0.40 -7.98
N ASP A 35 8.59 1.67 -8.26
CA ASP A 35 9.37 2.46 -9.21
C ASP A 35 10.79 2.73 -8.68
N ALA A 36 11.79 2.66 -9.57
CA ALA A 36 13.21 2.69 -9.22
C ALA A 36 13.76 4.12 -9.08
N PHE A 37 13.04 5.13 -9.59
CA PHE A 37 13.42 6.55 -9.54
C PHE A 37 14.90 6.85 -9.86
N PRO A 38 15.43 6.44 -11.03
CA PRO A 38 16.86 6.58 -11.33
C PRO A 38 17.35 8.04 -11.32
N HIS A 39 16.47 8.99 -11.59
CA HIS A 39 16.77 10.43 -11.57
C HIS A 39 16.93 11.01 -10.16
N LEU A 40 16.55 10.28 -9.11
CA LEU A 40 16.73 10.68 -7.71
C LEU A 40 18.03 10.12 -7.10
N ALA A 41 18.78 9.32 -7.85
CA ALA A 41 20.03 8.73 -7.40
C ALA A 41 21.04 9.81 -6.96
N GLY A 42 21.51 9.73 -5.72
CA GLY A 42 22.46 10.67 -5.12
C GLY A 42 21.86 12.02 -4.66
N ILE A 43 20.56 12.25 -4.89
CA ILE A 43 19.85 13.44 -4.39
C ILE A 43 19.24 13.15 -3.01
N LEU A 44 18.67 11.95 -2.86
CA LEU A 44 18.02 11.55 -1.62
C LEU A 44 19.05 11.17 -0.55
N PRO A 45 18.78 11.49 0.72
CA PRO A 45 19.58 10.99 1.83
C PRO A 45 19.48 9.46 1.92
N THR A 46 20.52 8.81 2.44
CA THR A 46 20.51 7.37 2.71
C THR A 46 19.38 7.03 3.67
N ALA A 47 18.47 6.15 3.25
CA ALA A 47 17.36 5.70 4.09
C ALA A 47 17.90 5.16 5.42
N GLN A 48 17.32 5.64 6.52
CA GLN A 48 17.51 4.99 7.82
C GLN A 48 16.65 3.72 7.83
N PRO A 49 17.12 2.61 8.43
CA PRO A 49 16.31 1.41 8.54
C PRO A 49 15.03 1.75 9.32
N ASP A 50 13.88 1.41 8.76
CA ASP A 50 12.61 1.52 9.44
C ASP A 50 12.59 0.55 10.64
N ASP A 51 12.36 1.08 11.84
CA ASP A 51 12.12 0.28 13.05
C ASP A 51 10.71 -0.31 12.95
N ASP A 52 10.58 -1.38 12.16
CA ASP A 52 9.31 -2.04 11.88
C ASP A 52 8.80 -2.79 13.13
N SER A 53 8.19 -2.02 14.02
CA SER A 53 7.42 -2.49 15.19
C SER A 53 5.92 -2.30 14.96
N SER A 54 5.45 -2.46 13.72
CA SER A 54 4.07 -2.15 13.33
C SER A 54 3.16 -3.37 13.10
N GLU A 55 3.58 -4.58 13.48
CA GLU A 55 2.68 -5.74 13.58
C GLU A 55 2.16 -5.91 15.01
N SER A 56 1.09 -5.17 15.35
CA SER A 56 -0.04 -5.59 16.18
C SER A 56 -0.61 -4.49 17.09
N ASN A 57 -1.94 -4.47 17.10
CA ASN A 57 -2.80 -4.08 18.21
C ASN A 57 -3.36 -2.65 18.19
N GLY A 58 -4.49 -2.52 17.49
CA GLY A 58 -5.47 -1.42 17.59
C GLY A 58 -6.15 -1.29 18.98
N ARG A 59 -5.38 -1.22 20.06
CA ARG A 59 -5.88 -1.12 21.44
C ARG A 59 -5.01 -0.21 22.31
N ARG A 60 -4.77 1.04 21.93
CA ARG A 60 -4.01 1.92 22.84
C ARG A 60 -4.21 3.42 22.70
N ARG A 61 -5.44 3.93 22.47
CA ARG A 61 -5.74 5.36 22.65
C ARG A 61 -7.07 5.67 23.33
N ARG A 62 -7.38 5.00 24.45
CA ARG A 62 -8.25 5.60 25.48
C ARG A 62 -7.42 5.84 26.73
N ARG A 63 -6.86 7.04 26.79
CA ARG A 63 -6.07 7.57 27.90
C ARG A 63 -6.83 7.37 29.22
N ALA A 64 -6.18 6.70 30.16
CA ALA A 64 -6.54 6.70 31.56
C ALA A 64 -6.65 8.15 32.06
N ARG A 65 -7.85 8.57 32.47
CA ARG A 65 -8.03 9.76 33.30
C ARG A 65 -7.63 9.38 34.72
N THR A 66 -6.38 9.65 35.07
CA THR A 66 -5.86 9.55 36.43
C THR A 66 -6.69 10.42 37.37
N ARG A 67 -7.23 9.80 38.42
CA ARG A 67 -7.93 10.43 39.53
C ARG A 67 -6.89 11.19 40.37
N ILE A 68 -6.92 12.52 40.36
CA ILE A 68 -6.12 13.33 41.29
C ILE A 68 -6.80 13.23 42.66
N VAL A 69 -6.13 12.55 43.61
CA VAL A 69 -6.42 12.70 45.04
C VAL A 69 -5.55 13.84 45.53
N LYS A 70 -6.15 14.93 46.01
CA LYS A 70 -5.42 16.01 46.68
C LYS A 70 -5.56 15.81 48.19
N THR A 71 -4.40 15.88 48.84
CA THR A 71 -4.12 15.97 50.28
C THR A 71 -5.04 16.92 51.02
#